data_AF-A0A5B0HD00-F1
#
_entry.id   AF-A0A5B0HD00-F1
#
_cell.length_a   1.000
_cell.length_b   1.000
_cell.length_c   1.000
_cell.angle_alpha   90.00
_cell.angle_beta   90.00
_cell.angle_gamma   90.00
#
_symmetry.space_group_name_H-M   'P 1'
#
loop_
_entity.id
_entity.type
_entity.pdbx_description
1 polymer ?
#
loop_
_entity_poly.entity_id
_entity_poly.type
_entity_poly.pdbx_seq_one_letter_code
_entity_poly.pdbx_strand_id
1 'polypeptide(L)'
;MARKTKTLVIETAGRDAGKMFHITELSASEAEAWATRALFVMMNCGVEVPDDLMSAGLAGIAAIGIKSLSRVPYEMAKPLFDEMMACIAVVPDPKQPLVKRGYGGVGPMIEDDIEEVSTRLQLRKAVLELHLDFFFSPPDQN
;
A
#
# COMPACT_ATOMS: atom_id res chain seq x y z
N MET A 1 -18.39 1.94 10.58
CA MET A 1 -17.34 1.09 11.21
C MET A 1 -15.99 1.77 11.01
N ALA A 2 -15.01 1.53 11.89
CA ALA A 2 -13.66 2.07 11.71
C ALA A 2 -12.92 1.33 10.58
N ARG A 3 -12.12 2.05 9.82
CA ARG A 3 -11.23 1.52 8.77
C ARG A 3 -10.21 0.54 9.36
N LYS A 4 -9.82 -0.51 8.63
CA LYS A 4 -8.71 -1.39 9.02
C LYS A 4 -7.41 -0.61 9.12
N THR A 5 -6.57 -1.02 10.06
CA THR A 5 -5.27 -0.40 10.30
C THR A 5 -4.21 -1.46 10.59
N LYS A 6 -2.96 -1.15 10.25
CA LYS A 6 -1.78 -1.98 10.55
C LYS A 6 -0.68 -1.10 11.11
N THR A 7 -0.05 -1.53 12.19
CA THR A 7 1.19 -0.91 12.69
C THR A 7 2.36 -1.75 12.20
N LEU A 8 3.36 -1.09 11.61
CA LEU A 8 4.59 -1.70 11.13
C LEU A 8 5.77 -1.06 11.87
N VAL A 9 6.65 -1.89 12.43
CA VAL A 9 7.94 -1.47 12.96
C VAL A 9 9.02 -1.98 12.00
N ILE A 10 9.96 -1.13 11.63
CA ILE A 10 11.06 -1.52 10.75
C ILE A 10 12.12 -2.26 11.57
N GLU A 11 12.24 -3.56 11.34
CA GLU A 11 13.20 -4.41 12.07
C GLU A 11 14.55 -4.55 11.35
N THR A 12 14.58 -4.22 10.06
CA THR A 12 15.82 -4.30 9.26
C THR A 12 16.84 -3.29 9.77
N ALA A 13 18.10 -3.72 9.91
CA ALA A 13 19.20 -2.83 10.28
C ALA A 13 19.35 -1.71 9.25
N GLY A 14 19.54 -0.48 9.72
CA GLY A 14 19.56 0.71 8.88
C GLY A 14 19.18 1.97 9.64
N ARG A 15 19.03 3.09 8.92
CA ARG A 15 18.64 4.39 9.53
C ARG A 15 17.18 4.41 9.99
N ASP A 16 16.36 3.61 9.34
CA ASP A 16 14.94 3.48 9.70
C ASP A 16 14.68 2.41 10.77
N ALA A 17 15.71 1.69 11.25
CA ALA A 17 15.53 0.63 12.24
C ALA A 17 14.83 1.15 13.50
N GLY A 18 13.76 0.48 13.90
CA GLY A 18 12.92 0.86 15.03
C GLY A 18 11.90 1.96 14.75
N LYS A 19 11.92 2.60 13.57
CA LYS A 19 10.85 3.54 13.19
C LYS A 19 9.51 2.80 13.10
N MET A 20 8.47 3.44 13.60
CA MET A 20 7.11 2.90 13.66
C MET A 20 6.21 3.68 12.71
N PHE A 21 5.41 2.95 11.94
CA PHE A 21 4.45 3.50 11.01
C PHE A 21 3.07 2.91 11.27
N HIS A 22 2.06 3.77 11.14
CA HIS A 22 0.66 3.42 11.22
C HIS A 22 0.03 3.56 9.83
N ILE A 23 -0.52 2.46 9.34
CA ILE A 23 -1.10 2.35 8.00
C ILE A 23 -2.61 2.22 8.18
N THR A 24 -3.37 2.97 7.40
CA THR A 24 -4.84 2.90 7.38
C THR A 24 -5.31 2.56 5.98
N GLU A 25 -6.32 1.70 5.86
CA GLU A 25 -6.91 1.40 4.55
C GLU A 25 -7.59 2.63 3.93
N LEU A 26 -7.59 2.68 2.60
CA LEU A 26 -8.41 3.57 1.80
C LEU A 26 -9.90 3.32 2.10
N SER A 27 -10.72 4.35 1.95
CA SER A 27 -12.17 4.12 1.88
C SER A 27 -12.54 3.27 0.67
N ALA A 28 -13.71 2.65 0.68
CA ALA A 28 -14.16 1.79 -0.42
C ALA A 28 -14.08 2.47 -1.80
N SER A 29 -14.51 3.74 -1.89
CA SER A 29 -14.44 4.53 -3.13
C SER A 29 -13.01 4.85 -3.56
N GLU A 30 -12.12 5.15 -2.61
CA GLU A 30 -10.71 5.41 -2.92
C GLU A 30 -10.01 4.13 -3.38
N ALA A 31 -10.31 3.00 -2.72
CA ALA A 31 -9.79 1.69 -3.08
C ALA A 31 -10.26 1.24 -4.48
N GLU A 32 -11.55 1.40 -4.81
CA GLU A 32 -12.10 1.11 -6.14
C GLU A 32 -11.42 1.96 -7.22
N ALA A 33 -11.31 3.27 -6.99
CA ALA A 33 -10.70 4.19 -7.94
C ALA A 33 -9.21 3.84 -8.16
N TRP A 34 -8.48 3.54 -7.09
CA TRP A 34 -7.08 3.11 -7.17
C TRP A 34 -6.93 1.79 -7.94
N ALA A 35 -7.74 0.79 -7.62
CA ALA A 35 -7.75 -0.52 -8.27
C ALA A 35 -8.00 -0.41 -9.78
N THR A 36 -9.03 0.35 -10.15
CA THR A 36 -9.45 0.53 -11.53
C THR A 36 -8.37 1.22 -12.35
N ARG A 37 -7.74 2.27 -11.80
CA ARG A 37 -6.61 2.95 -12.46
C ARG A 37 -5.40 2.03 -12.59
N ALA A 38 -5.07 1.26 -11.56
CA ALA A 38 -3.98 0.29 -11.63
C ALA A 38 -4.23 -0.75 -12.74
N LEU A 39 -5.45 -1.29 -12.83
CA LEU A 39 -5.85 -2.23 -13.88
C LEU A 39 -5.72 -1.61 -15.29
N PHE A 40 -6.29 -0.43 -15.50
CA PHE A 40 -6.24 0.24 -16.82
C PHE A 40 -4.81 0.61 -17.24
N VAL A 41 -3.97 1.04 -16.30
CA VAL A 41 -2.55 1.31 -16.59
C VAL A 41 -1.86 0.03 -17.07
N MET A 42 -2.07 -1.10 -16.40
CA MET A 42 -1.49 -2.38 -16.82
C MET A 42 -1.97 -2.80 -18.21
N MET A 43 -3.29 -2.77 -18.47
CA MET A 43 -3.86 -3.13 -19.77
C MET A 43 -3.32 -2.24 -20.90
N ASN A 44 -3.26 -0.92 -20.68
CA ASN A 44 -2.73 0.03 -21.68
C ASN A 44 -1.24 -0.19 -21.98
N CYS A 45 -0.49 -0.79 -21.05
CA CYS A 45 0.92 -1.15 -21.23
C CYS A 45 1.11 -2.55 -21.83
N GLY A 46 0.05 -3.18 -22.34
CA GLY A 46 0.11 -4.50 -22.95
C GLY A 46 0.40 -5.62 -21.95
N VAL A 47 0.02 -5.44 -20.68
CA VAL A 47 -0.02 -6.54 -19.72
C VAL A 47 -1.32 -7.29 -19.96
N GLU A 48 -1.20 -8.55 -20.35
CA GLU A 48 -2.35 -9.44 -20.47
C GLU A 48 -2.83 -9.79 -19.07
N VAL A 49 -4.08 -9.44 -18.78
CA VAL A 49 -4.76 -9.77 -17.52
C VAL A 49 -5.74 -10.90 -17.82
N PRO A 50 -5.49 -12.12 -17.33
CA PRO A 50 -6.44 -13.22 -17.43
C PRO A 50 -7.84 -12.88 -16.91
N ASP A 51 -8.88 -13.39 -17.57
CA ASP A 51 -10.29 -13.09 -17.24
C ASP A 51 -10.68 -13.48 -15.81
N ASP A 52 -10.11 -14.57 -15.31
CA ASP A 52 -10.26 -15.03 -13.93
C ASP A 52 -9.72 -14.00 -12.92
N LEU A 53 -8.60 -13.33 -13.26
CA LEU A 53 -8.03 -12.26 -12.45
C LEU A 53 -8.84 -10.96 -12.55
N MET A 54 -9.45 -10.65 -13.70
CA MET A 54 -10.34 -9.49 -13.81
C MET A 54 -11.54 -9.62 -12.87
N SER A 55 -12.10 -10.83 -12.72
CA SER A 55 -13.20 -11.10 -11.80
C SER A 55 -12.79 -11.05 -10.31
N ALA A 56 -11.49 -11.16 -10.02
CA ALA A 56 -10.93 -11.15 -8.67
C ALA A 56 -10.59 -9.74 -8.14
N GLY A 57 -10.85 -8.67 -8.91
CA GLY A 57 -10.66 -7.29 -8.48
C GLY A 57 -9.21 -6.97 -8.06
N LEU A 58 -9.02 -6.38 -6.88
CA LEU A 58 -7.69 -6.02 -6.37
C LEU A 58 -6.76 -7.24 -6.20
N ALA A 59 -7.29 -8.44 -5.90
CA ALA A 59 -6.48 -9.67 -5.87
C ALA A 59 -5.86 -9.99 -7.23
N GLY A 60 -6.67 -9.78 -8.28
CA GLY A 60 -6.28 -9.99 -9.66
C GLY A 60 -5.01 -9.20 -9.97
N ILE A 61 -5.03 -7.93 -9.58
CA ILE A 61 -3.91 -6.99 -9.75
C ILE A 61 -2.66 -7.45 -8.99
N ALA A 62 -2.82 -7.94 -7.77
CA ALA A 62 -1.70 -8.39 -6.94
C ALA A 62 -1.00 -9.65 -7.50
N ALA A 63 -1.75 -10.56 -8.14
CA ALA A 63 -1.21 -11.78 -8.71
C ALA A 63 -0.40 -11.57 -10.01
N ILE A 64 -0.60 -10.44 -10.71
CA ILE A 64 0.11 -10.12 -11.97
C ILE A 64 1.62 -9.85 -11.72
N GLY A 65 2.04 -9.67 -10.45
CA GLY A 65 3.43 -9.73 -10.00
C GLY A 65 4.33 -8.59 -10.51
N ILE A 66 5.49 -8.38 -9.88
CA ILE A 66 6.40 -7.25 -10.20
C ILE A 66 6.91 -7.26 -11.65
N LYS A 67 7.00 -8.43 -12.29
CA LYS A 67 7.50 -8.54 -13.68
C LYS A 67 6.58 -7.83 -14.68
N SER A 68 5.28 -7.79 -14.41
CA SER A 68 4.32 -7.07 -15.27
C SER A 68 4.50 -5.55 -15.23
N LEU A 69 4.95 -5.02 -14.08
CA LEU A 69 5.24 -3.59 -13.91
C LEU A 69 6.42 -3.12 -14.76
N SER A 70 7.26 -4.04 -15.27
CA SER A 70 8.40 -3.68 -16.16
C SER A 70 7.98 -2.98 -17.45
N ARG A 71 6.71 -3.15 -17.88
CA ARG A 71 6.15 -2.47 -19.06
C ARG A 71 5.47 -1.15 -18.73
N VAL A 72 5.23 -0.85 -17.46
CA VAL A 72 4.50 0.34 -17.02
C VAL A 72 5.46 1.52 -16.90
N PRO A 73 5.28 2.61 -17.66
CA PRO A 73 6.09 3.81 -17.49
C PRO A 73 5.95 4.36 -16.07
N TYR A 74 7.07 4.80 -15.48
CA TYR A 74 7.08 5.33 -14.12
C TYR A 74 6.05 6.45 -13.91
N GLU A 75 5.89 7.35 -14.89
CA GLU A 75 4.93 8.46 -14.82
C GLU A 75 3.47 8.00 -14.65
N MET A 76 3.13 6.81 -15.13
CA MET A 76 1.79 6.22 -14.93
C MET A 76 1.66 5.52 -13.59
N ALA A 77 2.74 4.92 -13.09
CA ALA A 77 2.77 4.23 -11.81
C ALA A 77 2.91 5.18 -10.61
N LYS A 78 3.57 6.32 -10.79
CA LYS A 78 3.89 7.28 -9.72
C LYS A 78 2.64 7.76 -8.97
N PRO A 79 1.53 8.17 -9.60
CA PRO A 79 0.33 8.59 -8.88
C PRO A 79 -0.22 7.48 -7.98
N LEU A 80 -0.23 6.23 -8.47
CA LEU A 80 -0.68 5.07 -7.70
C LEU A 80 0.22 4.84 -6.48
N PHE A 81 1.54 4.95 -6.66
CA PHE A 81 2.48 4.83 -5.56
C PHE A 81 2.38 5.96 -4.55
N ASP A 82 2.09 7.18 -4.99
CA ASP A 82 1.92 8.34 -4.11
C ASP A 82 0.65 8.19 -3.24
N GLU A 83 -0.43 7.67 -3.82
CA GLU A 83 -1.66 7.34 -3.06
C GLU A 83 -1.46 6.24 -2.02
N MET A 84 -0.64 5.23 -2.34
CA MET A 84 -0.25 4.23 -1.34
C MET A 84 0.50 4.89 -0.17
N MET A 85 1.38 5.86 -0.45
CA MET A 85 2.09 6.57 0.61
C MET A 85 1.17 7.49 1.43
N ALA A 86 0.09 7.98 0.82
CA ALA A 86 -0.91 8.79 1.51
C ALA A 86 -1.68 8.00 2.59
N CYS A 87 -1.64 6.66 2.57
CA CYS A 87 -2.26 5.80 3.60
C CYS A 87 -1.45 5.72 4.91
N ILE A 88 -0.26 6.34 4.96
CA ILE A 88 0.74 6.10 5.98
C ILE A 88 0.87 7.32 6.89
N ALA A 89 1.05 7.05 8.18
CA ALA A 89 1.55 8.01 9.15
C ALA A 89 2.77 7.44 9.85
N VAL A 90 3.77 8.28 10.13
CA VAL A 90 4.83 7.93 11.09
C VAL A 90 4.31 8.10 12.51
N VAL A 91 4.78 7.26 13.43
CA VAL A 91 4.60 7.39 14.88
C VAL A 91 5.94 7.84 15.45
N PRO A 92 6.15 9.14 15.71
CA PRO A 92 7.46 9.67 16.12
C PRO A 92 7.93 9.15 17.48
N ASP A 93 7.00 8.95 18.41
CA ASP A 93 7.25 8.34 19.71
C ASP A 93 6.39 7.07 19.85
N PRO A 94 7.00 5.88 19.82
CA PRO A 94 6.30 4.59 20.04
C PRO A 94 5.51 4.52 21.35
N LYS A 95 5.87 5.33 22.36
CA LYS A 95 5.15 5.42 23.64
C LYS A 95 3.88 6.26 23.54
N GLN A 96 3.70 6.99 22.44
CA GLN A 96 2.53 7.84 22.15
C GLN A 96 1.92 7.51 20.78
N PRO A 97 1.42 6.28 20.56
CA PRO A 97 0.98 5.81 19.25
C PRO A 97 -0.21 6.57 18.66
N LEU A 98 -0.94 7.35 19.47
CA LEU A 98 -2.02 8.22 19.01
C LEU A 98 -1.50 9.53 18.38
N VAL A 99 -0.26 9.93 18.70
CA VAL A 99 0.39 11.09 18.11
C VAL A 99 1.13 10.62 16.87
N LYS A 100 0.52 10.84 15.71
CA LYS A 100 1.04 10.43 14.41
C LYS A 100 1.08 11.60 13.44
N ARG A 101 1.96 11.54 12.45
CA ARG A 101 2.15 12.55 11.40
C ARG A 101 2.00 11.88 10.04
N GLY A 102 1.17 12.44 9.15
CA GLY A 102 0.70 11.79 7.93
C GLY A 102 -0.80 11.48 8.01
N TYR A 103 -1.21 10.33 7.50
CA TYR A 103 -2.62 9.97 7.39
C TYR A 103 -3.39 10.01 8.73
N GLY A 104 -4.43 10.85 8.77
CA GLY A 104 -5.27 11.03 9.97
C GLY A 104 -4.49 11.52 11.20
N GLY A 105 -3.32 12.13 11.00
CA GLY A 105 -2.42 12.62 12.04
C GLY A 105 -2.38 14.15 12.12
N VAL A 106 -1.48 14.64 12.97
CA VAL A 106 -1.22 16.07 13.15
C VAL A 106 -0.11 16.48 12.19
N GLY A 107 -0.51 17.01 11.03
CA GLY A 107 0.41 17.48 9.98
C GLY A 107 0.92 16.39 9.01
N PRO A 108 1.63 16.77 7.95
CA PRO A 108 2.12 15.86 6.92
C PRO A 108 3.41 15.15 7.35
N MET A 109 3.69 13.96 6.83
CA MET A 109 5.03 13.35 6.94
C MET A 109 6.09 14.27 6.33
N ILE A 110 7.30 14.24 6.90
CA ILE A 110 8.46 14.95 6.37
C ILE A 110 9.40 13.97 5.67
N GLU A 111 10.31 14.47 4.84
CA GLU A 111 11.21 13.64 4.04
C GLU A 111 12.05 12.69 4.93
N ASP A 112 12.55 13.18 6.06
CA ASP A 112 13.41 12.41 6.99
C ASP A 112 12.64 11.33 7.79
N ASP A 113 11.31 11.29 7.69
CA ASP A 113 10.52 10.21 8.33
C ASP A 113 10.85 8.85 7.70
N ILE A 114 11.30 8.81 6.45
CA ILE A 114 11.74 7.59 5.75
C ILE A 114 13.07 7.84 5.06
N GLU A 115 14.12 7.21 5.54
CA GLU A 115 15.48 7.42 5.03
C GLU A 115 15.96 6.29 4.10
N GLU A 116 15.23 5.19 4.02
CA GLU A 116 15.60 4.03 3.20
C GLU A 116 14.55 3.63 2.17
N VAL A 117 15.03 3.26 0.99
CA VAL A 117 14.19 2.72 -0.10
C VAL A 117 13.54 1.41 0.32
N SER A 118 14.25 0.57 1.07
CA SER A 118 13.74 -0.69 1.65
C SER A 118 12.49 -0.45 2.50
N THR A 119 12.49 0.58 3.35
CA THR A 119 11.34 1.01 4.16
C THR A 119 10.16 1.40 3.28
N ARG A 120 10.38 2.19 2.21
CA ARG A 120 9.30 2.54 1.27
C ARG A 120 8.67 1.31 0.61
N LEU A 121 9.47 0.29 0.27
CA LEU A 121 8.97 -0.95 -0.31
C LEU A 121 8.19 -1.79 0.70
N GLN A 122 8.68 -1.90 1.95
CA GLN A 122 7.97 -2.59 3.03
C GLN A 122 6.63 -1.93 3.34
N LEU A 123 6.61 -0.60 3.39
CA LEU A 123 5.39 0.17 3.61
C LEU A 123 4.37 -0.03 2.49
N ARG A 124 4.80 0.04 1.22
CA ARG A 124 3.91 -0.22 0.08
C ARG A 124 3.36 -1.64 0.11
N LYS A 125 4.20 -2.63 0.44
CA LYS A 125 3.76 -4.01 0.64
C LYS A 125 2.69 -4.10 1.73
N ALA A 126 2.91 -3.46 2.89
CA ALA A 126 1.97 -3.47 4.00
C ALA A 126 0.64 -2.76 3.66
N VAL A 127 0.68 -1.70 2.84
CA VAL A 127 -0.52 -1.07 2.27
C VAL A 127 -1.26 -2.07 1.38
N LEU A 128 -0.59 -2.73 0.44
CA LEU A 128 -1.22 -3.74 -0.42
C LEU A 128 -1.86 -4.86 0.39
N GLU A 129 -1.13 -5.46 1.33
CA GLU A 129 -1.66 -6.51 2.22
C GLU A 129 -2.94 -6.06 2.92
N LEU A 130 -2.95 -4.85 3.50
CA LEU A 130 -4.12 -4.32 4.21
C LEU A 130 -5.37 -4.24 3.32
N HIS A 131 -5.21 -3.93 2.03
CA HIS A 131 -6.30 -3.83 1.05
C HIS A 131 -6.64 -5.18 0.40
N LEU A 132 -5.71 -6.14 0.43
CA LEU A 132 -5.82 -7.42 -0.26
C LEU A 132 -6.11 -8.59 0.68
N ASP A 133 -6.08 -8.39 2.00
CA ASP A 133 -6.33 -9.43 3.01
C ASP A 133 -7.65 -10.19 2.80
N PHE A 134 -8.68 -9.55 2.23
CA PHE A 134 -9.94 -10.22 1.90
C PHE A 134 -9.79 -11.28 0.79
N PHE A 135 -8.78 -11.15 -0.07
CA PHE A 135 -8.55 -12.04 -1.20
C PHE A 135 -7.50 -13.12 -0.95
N PHE A 136 -6.58 -12.90 0.00
CA PHE A 136 -5.57 -13.89 0.39
C PHE A 136 -5.96 -14.73 1.61
N SER A 137 -7.02 -14.35 2.33
CA SER A 137 -7.62 -15.23 3.33
C SER A 137 -8.28 -16.42 2.63
N PRO A 138 -7.92 -17.67 2.96
CA PRO A 138 -8.70 -18.81 2.52
C PRO A 138 -10.15 -18.63 3.01
N PRO A 139 -11.16 -19.07 2.24
CA PRO A 139 -12.54 -19.05 2.72
C PRO A 139 -12.57 -19.81 4.05
N ASP A 140 -13.12 -19.17 5.09
CA ASP A 140 -13.34 -19.82 6.38
C ASP A 140 -14.02 -21.16 6.12
N GLN A 141 -13.34 -22.25 6.47
CA GLN A 141 -13.92 -23.59 6.44
C GLN A 141 -14.96 -23.66 7.57
N ASN A 142 -16.19 -23.30 7.25
CA ASN A 142 -17.38 -23.65 8.02
C ASN A 142 -18.13 -24.78 7.30
#